data_AF-A0A6L9LRZ4-F1
#
_entry.id   AF-A0A6L9LRZ4-F1
#
_cell.length_a   1.000
_cell.length_b   1.000
_cell.length_c   1.000
_cell.angle_alpha   90.00
_cell.angle_beta   90.00
_cell.angle_gamma   90.00
#
_symmetry.space_group_name_H-M   'P 1'
#
loop_
_entity.id
_entity.type
_entity.pdbx_description
1 polymer ?
#
loop_
_entity_poly.entity_id
_entity_poly.type
_entity_poly.pdbx_seq_one_letter_code
_entity_poly.pdbx_strand_id
1 'polypeptide(L)'
;MPSQVDVLLICALKDEFDQILQVSDGLIEPGWQHETSPQGWTLAKGSFESVTDEPLTICTSWAPHMGRENALALASVLLQDIPAKCVAMSGICGGQRGKVALGDVILADRLWSYDSGKIVAQDGEKKFLGDINQVNPPPIWVQRMQNVSVSESEEWLKLRPELTLEYQEQWAIMTMTEGHTPHQHQDFSRYCPDWKNVVSRLKKREWVDGEIKLSNSGRKEAEALARDYPTGLPTPAPFAIHVAPIATGAAVIEDDHFFENLKGSMRKTLGVEMEASAIGTFAGFNTIPAIVAKGVSDCGDPLKDDRYREFAARASAEVLISLLRQSKDLLQPPASRTPPVASGSEVPVDLIEILAEEYPDTRDARSVWERAGGRKGEVENNPRPKDLWQRLWNKSIQGASVTPKKLLQAALDDLPNNPTLLKHLNN
;
A
#
# COMPACT_ATOMS: atom_id res chain seq x y z
N MET A 1 25.21 -7.88 -11.59
CA MET A 1 24.18 -7.77 -10.54
C MET A 1 22.96 -7.16 -11.18
N PRO A 2 21.75 -7.69 -10.99
CA PRO A 2 20.56 -7.00 -11.44
C PRO A 2 20.47 -5.61 -10.78
N SER A 3 20.00 -4.60 -11.53
CA SER A 3 19.79 -3.26 -10.97
C SER A 3 18.64 -3.30 -9.97
N GLN A 4 18.94 -2.96 -8.71
CA GLN A 4 17.95 -2.83 -7.66
C GLN A 4 16.96 -1.71 -8.03
N VAL A 5 15.68 -1.91 -7.73
CA VAL A 5 14.62 -0.89 -7.87
C VAL A 5 14.07 -0.52 -6.50
N ASP A 6 13.39 0.62 -6.40
CA ASP A 6 12.72 1.01 -5.16
C ASP A 6 11.44 0.19 -4.95
N VAL A 7 10.64 0.03 -6.02
CA VAL A 7 9.34 -0.65 -5.96
C VAL A 7 9.21 -1.70 -7.05
N LEU A 8 8.84 -2.92 -6.64
CA LEU A 8 8.31 -3.95 -7.52
C LEU A 8 6.78 -3.90 -7.46
N LEU A 9 6.13 -3.43 -8.53
CA LEU A 9 4.68 -3.27 -8.62
C LEU A 9 4.07 -4.45 -9.38
N ILE A 10 3.24 -5.23 -8.72
CA ILE A 10 2.60 -6.43 -9.28
C ILE A 10 1.14 -6.12 -9.63
N CYS A 11 0.74 -6.47 -10.85
CA CYS A 11 -0.66 -6.47 -11.29
C CYS A 11 -1.21 -7.90 -11.30
N ALA A 12 -2.50 -8.06 -11.01
CA ALA A 12 -3.16 -9.36 -11.20
C ALA A 12 -3.41 -9.62 -12.69
N LEU A 13 -3.65 -8.55 -13.46
CA LEU A 13 -4.10 -8.64 -14.84
C LEU A 13 -3.32 -7.74 -15.80
N LYS A 14 -3.36 -8.09 -17.08
CA LYS A 14 -2.68 -7.33 -18.14
C LYS A 14 -3.32 -5.94 -18.35
N ASP A 15 -4.65 -5.84 -18.25
CA ASP A 15 -5.35 -4.55 -18.39
C ASP A 15 -4.97 -3.58 -17.25
N GLU A 16 -4.81 -4.07 -16.02
CA GLU A 16 -4.27 -3.29 -14.90
C GLU A 16 -2.84 -2.80 -15.19
N PHE A 17 -1.98 -3.68 -15.72
CA PHE A 17 -0.63 -3.30 -16.15
C PHE A 17 -0.65 -2.24 -17.26
N ASP A 18 -1.52 -2.39 -18.26
CA ASP A 18 -1.64 -1.41 -19.35
C ASP A 18 -2.05 -0.03 -18.81
N GLN A 19 -2.91 0.03 -17.78
CA GLN A 19 -3.29 1.30 -17.12
C GLN A 19 -2.18 1.93 -16.27
N ILE A 20 -1.27 1.13 -15.72
CA ILE A 20 -0.05 1.66 -15.07
C ILE A 20 0.85 2.36 -16.09
N LEU A 21 1.03 1.78 -17.28
CA LEU A 21 1.88 2.37 -18.31
C LEU A 21 1.35 3.70 -18.85
N GLN A 22 0.06 3.97 -18.68
CA GLN A 22 -0.50 5.27 -19.02
C GLN A 22 -0.06 6.36 -18.01
N VAL A 23 0.50 6.02 -16.83
CA VAL A 23 0.75 7.00 -15.75
C VAL A 23 1.94 7.85 -16.13
N SER A 24 1.70 9.14 -16.32
CA SER A 24 2.68 10.11 -16.78
C SER A 24 2.99 11.20 -15.75
N ASP A 25 2.15 11.39 -14.73
CA ASP A 25 2.40 12.41 -13.71
C ASP A 25 3.69 12.11 -12.94
N GLY A 26 4.61 13.06 -12.98
CA GLY A 26 5.96 12.95 -12.47
C GLY A 26 6.84 11.91 -13.14
N LEU A 27 6.45 11.32 -14.27
CA LEU A 27 7.29 10.36 -15.00
C LEU A 27 8.44 11.10 -15.68
N ILE A 28 9.66 10.60 -15.49
CA ILE A 28 10.89 11.19 -16.04
C ILE A 28 11.21 10.53 -17.39
N GLU A 29 11.68 11.33 -18.35
CA GLU A 29 12.18 10.85 -19.65
C GLU A 29 13.25 9.75 -19.50
N PRO A 30 13.22 8.68 -20.31
CA PRO A 30 12.43 8.48 -21.54
C PRO A 30 11.02 7.91 -21.32
N GLY A 31 10.50 7.94 -20.09
CA GLY A 31 9.23 7.32 -19.73
C GLY A 31 9.35 5.82 -19.48
N TRP A 32 8.23 5.09 -19.58
CA TRP A 32 8.20 3.64 -19.37
C TRP A 32 9.04 2.90 -20.42
N GLN A 33 10.01 2.11 -19.95
CA GLN A 33 10.87 1.28 -20.79
C GLN A 33 10.48 -0.18 -20.65
N HIS A 34 10.16 -0.82 -21.78
CA HIS A 34 9.88 -2.25 -21.80
C HIS A 34 11.17 -3.05 -21.70
N GLU A 35 11.17 -4.03 -20.80
CA GLU A 35 12.32 -4.91 -20.57
C GLU A 35 11.85 -6.36 -20.46
N THR A 36 12.82 -7.27 -20.51
CA THR A 36 12.60 -8.69 -20.24
C THR A 36 13.48 -9.09 -19.05
N SER A 37 12.90 -9.77 -18.07
CA SER A 37 13.66 -10.31 -16.93
C SER A 37 14.66 -11.38 -17.42
N PRO A 38 15.71 -11.70 -16.64
CA PRO A 38 16.60 -12.82 -16.93
C PRO A 38 15.90 -14.16 -17.23
N GLN A 39 14.73 -14.42 -16.61
CA GLN A 39 13.91 -15.61 -16.90
C GLN A 39 12.87 -15.43 -18.02
N GLY A 40 12.86 -14.30 -18.73
CA GLY A 40 11.98 -14.09 -19.89
C GLY A 40 10.66 -13.38 -19.59
N TRP A 41 10.44 -12.89 -18.37
CA TRP A 41 9.20 -12.20 -18.01
C TRP A 41 9.13 -10.79 -18.62
N THR A 42 7.96 -10.39 -19.11
CA THR A 42 7.74 -9.02 -19.60
C THR A 42 7.67 -8.04 -18.44
N LEU A 43 8.43 -6.95 -18.55
CA LEU A 43 8.53 -5.91 -17.55
C LEU A 43 8.34 -4.54 -18.21
N ALA A 44 7.98 -3.57 -17.38
CA ALA A 44 8.21 -2.17 -17.68
C ALA A 44 8.90 -1.49 -16.50
N LYS A 45 9.87 -0.62 -16.78
CA LYS A 45 10.55 0.20 -15.78
C LYS A 45 10.31 1.68 -16.04
N GLY A 46 9.97 2.40 -14.99
CA GLY A 46 9.75 3.85 -15.01
C GLY A 46 10.49 4.52 -13.86
N SER A 47 10.96 5.74 -14.09
CA SER A 47 11.55 6.59 -13.05
C SER A 47 10.64 7.80 -12.85
N PHE A 48 10.32 8.10 -11.60
CA PHE A 48 9.41 9.18 -11.25
C PHE A 48 10.09 10.23 -10.37
N GLU A 49 9.74 11.50 -10.56
CA GLU A 49 10.03 12.56 -9.61
C GLU A 49 9.46 12.20 -8.24
N SER A 50 10.20 12.52 -7.17
CA SER A 50 9.83 12.17 -5.81
C SER A 50 10.04 13.34 -4.86
N VAL A 51 9.61 13.18 -3.60
CA VAL A 51 9.91 14.15 -2.53
C VAL A 51 11.38 14.21 -2.12
N THR A 52 12.20 13.26 -2.60
CA THR A 52 13.66 13.23 -2.38
C THR A 52 14.39 13.67 -3.65
N ASP A 53 15.66 14.07 -3.52
CA ASP A 53 16.50 14.45 -4.67
C ASP A 53 16.78 13.29 -5.64
N GLU A 54 16.49 12.05 -5.24
CA GLU A 54 16.63 10.87 -6.09
C GLU A 54 15.28 10.45 -6.69
N PRO A 55 15.23 10.02 -7.97
CA PRO A 55 13.98 9.56 -8.59
C PRO A 55 13.49 8.22 -8.05
N LEU A 56 12.18 8.05 -7.86
CA LEU A 56 11.57 6.77 -7.50
C LEU A 56 11.62 5.82 -8.69
N THR A 57 12.25 4.66 -8.52
CA THR A 57 12.30 3.63 -9.57
C THR A 57 11.24 2.55 -9.36
N ILE A 58 10.39 2.34 -10.37
CA ILE A 58 9.33 1.33 -10.34
C ILE A 58 9.59 0.32 -11.45
N CYS A 59 9.57 -0.97 -11.12
CA CYS A 59 9.45 -2.05 -12.08
C CYS A 59 8.09 -2.71 -11.94
N THR A 60 7.36 -2.88 -13.03
CA THR A 60 6.02 -3.46 -13.03
C THR A 60 5.87 -4.63 -13.99
N SER A 61 4.99 -5.57 -13.64
CA SER A 61 4.59 -6.72 -14.44
C SER A 61 3.20 -7.22 -14.01
N TRP A 62 2.67 -8.25 -14.67
CA TRP A 62 1.36 -8.84 -14.36
C TRP A 62 1.41 -10.36 -14.27
N ALA A 63 0.55 -10.93 -13.43
CA ALA A 63 0.39 -12.38 -13.29
C ALA A 63 -0.27 -13.00 -14.54
N PRO A 64 0.15 -14.20 -14.98
CA PRO A 64 -0.46 -14.86 -16.14
C PRO A 64 -1.92 -15.28 -15.90
N HIS A 65 -2.29 -15.51 -14.65
CA HIS A 65 -3.63 -15.86 -14.21
C HIS A 65 -3.98 -15.16 -12.89
N MET A 66 -5.27 -15.02 -12.61
CA MET A 66 -5.79 -14.49 -11.35
C MET A 66 -5.46 -15.42 -10.17
N GLY A 67 -5.56 -14.87 -8.96
CA GLY A 67 -5.45 -15.60 -7.70
C GLY A 67 -4.09 -15.47 -7.01
N ARG A 68 -4.14 -15.60 -5.69
CA ARG A 68 -3.02 -15.54 -4.75
C ARG A 68 -1.79 -16.31 -5.21
N GLU A 69 -1.95 -17.54 -5.68
CA GLU A 69 -0.85 -18.42 -6.07
C GLU A 69 -0.05 -17.87 -7.25
N ASN A 70 -0.74 -17.35 -8.27
CA ASN A 70 -0.11 -16.78 -9.45
C ASN A 70 0.58 -15.45 -9.14
N ALA A 71 -0.09 -14.58 -8.39
CA ALA A 71 0.48 -13.31 -7.96
C ALA A 71 1.75 -13.52 -7.09
N LEU A 72 1.68 -14.47 -6.15
CA LEU A 72 2.81 -14.85 -5.29
C LEU A 72 3.97 -15.45 -6.08
N ALA A 73 3.68 -16.37 -7.00
CA ALA A 73 4.70 -17.04 -7.81
C ALA A 73 5.46 -16.02 -8.68
N LEU A 74 4.74 -15.12 -9.35
CA LEU A 74 5.35 -14.05 -10.13
C LEU A 74 6.20 -13.12 -9.23
N ALA A 75 5.62 -12.62 -8.13
CA ALA A 75 6.34 -11.72 -7.23
C ALA A 75 7.63 -12.35 -6.70
N SER A 76 7.59 -13.66 -6.40
CA SER A 76 8.76 -14.41 -5.92
C SER A 76 9.87 -14.49 -6.96
N VAL A 77 9.53 -14.81 -8.22
CA VAL A 77 10.50 -14.88 -9.32
C VAL A 77 11.07 -13.49 -9.62
N LEU A 78 10.21 -12.48 -9.72
CA LEU A 78 10.65 -11.13 -10.05
C LEU A 78 11.48 -10.49 -8.95
N LEU A 79 11.20 -10.73 -7.66
CA LEU A 79 12.01 -10.17 -6.58
C LEU A 79 13.42 -10.79 -6.51
N GLN A 80 13.57 -12.05 -6.93
CA GLN A 80 14.89 -12.69 -7.07
C GLN A 80 15.68 -12.06 -8.21
N ASP A 81 15.03 -11.82 -9.35
CA ASP A 81 15.63 -11.19 -10.52
C ASP A 81 15.90 -9.71 -10.33
N ILE A 82 15.04 -9.02 -9.57
CA ILE A 82 14.98 -7.57 -9.44
C ILE A 82 14.74 -7.25 -7.97
N PRO A 83 15.81 -7.18 -7.17
CA PRO A 83 15.70 -6.81 -5.76
C PRO A 83 14.96 -5.47 -5.62
N ALA A 84 13.98 -5.42 -4.73
CA ALA A 84 13.17 -4.23 -4.47
C ALA A 84 13.11 -3.91 -2.99
N LYS A 85 12.91 -2.62 -2.66
CA LYS A 85 12.79 -2.14 -1.28
C LYS A 85 11.34 -2.17 -0.78
N CYS A 86 10.38 -2.29 -1.70
CA CYS A 86 8.95 -2.39 -1.45
C CYS A 86 8.30 -3.23 -2.53
N VAL A 87 7.27 -3.99 -2.16
CA VAL A 87 6.35 -4.59 -3.12
C VAL A 87 5.06 -3.80 -3.10
N ALA A 88 4.53 -3.46 -4.27
CA ALA A 88 3.28 -2.74 -4.39
C ALA A 88 2.31 -3.52 -5.27
N MET A 89 1.01 -3.29 -5.09
CA MET A 89 -0.01 -3.85 -5.98
C MET A 89 -1.05 -2.79 -6.28
N SER A 90 -1.30 -2.58 -7.57
CA SER A 90 -2.42 -1.82 -8.10
C SER A 90 -3.40 -2.80 -8.75
N GLY A 91 -4.66 -2.42 -8.82
CA GLY A 91 -5.65 -3.18 -9.57
C GLY A 91 -7.07 -2.78 -9.23
N ILE A 92 -8.02 -3.66 -9.51
CA ILE A 92 -9.43 -3.44 -9.20
C ILE A 92 -9.91 -4.32 -8.04
N CYS A 93 -11.03 -3.92 -7.44
CA CYS A 93 -11.74 -4.68 -6.43
C CYS A 93 -13.26 -4.44 -6.51
N GLY A 94 -14.01 -5.37 -5.93
CA GLY A 94 -15.41 -5.12 -5.57
C GLY A 94 -15.47 -4.24 -4.31
N GLY A 95 -16.34 -3.25 -4.29
CA GLY A 95 -16.51 -2.30 -3.19
C GLY A 95 -17.76 -2.53 -2.34
N GLN A 96 -17.72 -2.13 -1.06
CA GLN A 96 -18.90 -2.15 -0.21
C GLN A 96 -19.92 -1.06 -0.62
N ARG A 97 -21.04 -1.50 -1.20
CA ARG A 97 -22.16 -0.62 -1.59
C ARG A 97 -22.59 0.30 -0.44
N GLY A 98 -22.78 1.58 -0.76
CA GLY A 98 -23.16 2.63 0.21
C GLY A 98 -22.03 3.10 1.12
N LYS A 99 -20.81 2.56 1.00
CA LYS A 99 -19.60 3.05 1.68
C LYS A 99 -18.55 3.58 0.72
N VAL A 100 -18.50 3.04 -0.49
CA VAL A 100 -17.64 3.48 -1.59
C VAL A 100 -18.47 3.64 -2.85
N ALA A 101 -18.00 4.46 -3.79
CA ALA A 101 -18.58 4.63 -5.11
C ALA A 101 -17.72 3.98 -6.20
N LEU A 102 -18.31 3.64 -7.35
CA LEU A 102 -17.58 3.08 -8.49
C LEU A 102 -16.49 4.04 -8.96
N GLY A 103 -15.26 3.55 -9.08
CA GLY A 103 -14.08 4.31 -9.43
C GLY A 103 -13.36 4.96 -8.24
N ASP A 104 -13.88 4.89 -7.01
CA ASP A 104 -13.11 5.28 -5.83
C ASP A 104 -11.88 4.37 -5.67
N VAL A 105 -10.87 4.84 -4.93
CA VAL A 105 -9.67 4.04 -4.62
C VAL A 105 -9.64 3.69 -3.14
N ILE A 106 -9.30 2.44 -2.82
CA ILE A 106 -9.08 1.95 -1.47
C ILE A 106 -7.59 1.64 -1.29
N LEU A 107 -6.95 2.36 -0.38
CA LEU A 107 -5.61 2.06 0.13
C LEU A 107 -5.72 1.12 1.33
N ALA A 108 -5.04 -0.02 1.26
CA ALA A 108 -5.16 -1.07 2.25
C ALA A 108 -4.43 -0.71 3.56
N ASP A 109 -5.16 -0.40 4.63
CA ASP A 109 -4.58 -0.32 5.99
C ASP A 109 -4.25 -1.70 6.56
N ARG A 110 -4.95 -2.72 6.04
CA ARG A 110 -4.89 -4.13 6.39
C ARG A 110 -5.29 -4.96 5.17
N LEU A 111 -4.59 -6.06 4.97
CA LEU A 111 -4.91 -7.10 4.02
C LEU A 111 -5.25 -8.36 4.82
N TRP A 112 -6.30 -9.07 4.44
CA TRP A 112 -6.69 -10.30 5.14
C TRP A 112 -7.37 -11.28 4.19
N SER A 113 -7.27 -12.57 4.47
CA SER A 113 -7.98 -13.59 3.67
C SER A 113 -9.29 -13.97 4.35
N TYR A 114 -10.42 -13.86 3.65
CA TYR A 114 -11.74 -14.18 4.22
C TYR A 114 -12.10 -15.66 4.12
N ASP A 115 -11.37 -16.42 3.31
CA ASP A 115 -11.62 -17.85 3.05
C ASP A 115 -10.60 -18.79 3.72
N SER A 116 -9.72 -18.25 4.56
CA SER A 116 -8.82 -19.03 5.41
C SER A 116 -9.55 -19.47 6.68
N GLY A 117 -9.64 -20.76 6.92
CA GLY A 117 -10.33 -21.30 8.09
C GLY A 117 -10.80 -22.74 7.91
N LYS A 118 -11.72 -23.15 8.79
CA LYS A 118 -12.28 -24.50 8.84
C LYS A 118 -13.77 -24.50 8.53
N ILE A 119 -14.21 -25.37 7.63
CA ILE A 119 -15.64 -25.65 7.43
C ILE A 119 -16.03 -26.78 8.38
N VAL A 120 -17.02 -26.53 9.24
CA VAL A 120 -17.65 -27.55 10.08
C VAL A 120 -19.05 -27.87 9.56
N ALA A 121 -19.43 -29.13 9.56
CA ALA A 121 -20.78 -29.57 9.24
C ALA A 121 -21.49 -29.95 10.54
N GLN A 122 -22.60 -29.28 10.87
CA GLN A 122 -23.46 -29.61 11.99
C GLN A 122 -24.90 -29.66 11.49
N ASP A 123 -25.59 -30.78 11.73
CA ASP A 123 -26.98 -30.99 11.31
C ASP A 123 -27.25 -30.77 9.81
N GLY A 124 -26.25 -31.03 8.97
CA GLY A 124 -26.33 -30.87 7.50
C GLY A 124 -26.02 -29.46 7.00
N GLU A 125 -25.87 -28.48 7.90
CA GLU A 125 -25.45 -27.11 7.55
C GLU A 125 -23.93 -26.96 7.63
N LYS A 126 -23.33 -26.37 6.59
CA LYS A 126 -21.91 -26.02 6.58
C LYS A 126 -21.74 -24.63 7.19
N LYS A 127 -20.96 -24.55 8.27
CA LYS A 127 -20.55 -23.28 8.89
C LYS A 127 -19.05 -23.08 8.68
N PHE A 128 -18.68 -21.93 8.14
CA PHE A 128 -17.28 -21.52 8.02
C PHE A 128 -16.82 -20.86 9.33
N LEU A 129 -15.69 -21.32 9.86
CA LEU A 129 -15.00 -20.76 11.02
C LEU A 129 -13.69 -20.16 10.52
N GLY A 130 -13.63 -18.84 10.41
CA GLY A 130 -12.47 -18.14 9.84
C GLY A 130 -11.27 -18.10 10.77
N ASP A 131 -10.09 -18.39 10.22
CA ASP A 131 -8.77 -18.18 10.82
C ASP A 131 -8.16 -16.91 10.22
N ILE A 132 -8.54 -15.76 10.77
CA ILE A 132 -8.21 -14.44 10.21
C ILE A 132 -6.74 -14.11 10.48
N ASN A 133 -5.93 -14.18 9.43
CA ASN A 133 -4.59 -13.61 9.42
C ASN A 133 -4.61 -12.27 8.68
N GLN A 134 -4.07 -11.24 9.32
CA GLN A 134 -3.97 -9.89 8.74
C GLN A 134 -2.51 -9.52 8.50
N VAL A 135 -2.28 -8.82 7.39
CA VAL A 135 -1.00 -8.20 7.05
C VAL A 135 -1.21 -6.70 6.93
N ASN A 136 -0.38 -5.92 7.61
CA ASN A 136 -0.56 -4.48 7.73
C ASN A 136 0.70 -3.78 7.23
N PRO A 137 0.58 -2.68 6.48
CA PRO A 137 1.70 -1.78 6.25
C PRO A 137 2.22 -1.21 7.58
N PRO A 138 3.49 -0.77 7.65
CA PRO A 138 3.98 -0.05 8.82
C PRO A 138 3.11 1.20 9.13
N PRO A 139 2.91 1.57 10.41
CA PRO A 139 1.99 2.65 10.78
C PRO A 139 2.25 4.00 10.08
N ILE A 140 3.52 4.31 9.79
CA ILE A 140 3.88 5.53 9.06
C ILE A 140 3.33 5.54 7.62
N TRP A 141 3.28 4.39 6.95
CA TRP A 141 2.64 4.27 5.63
C TRP A 141 1.14 4.52 5.73
N VAL A 142 0.48 3.97 6.75
CA VAL A 142 -0.96 4.21 6.97
C VAL A 142 -1.25 5.70 7.22
N GLN A 143 -0.38 6.39 7.97
CA GLN A 143 -0.50 7.84 8.14
C GLN A 143 -0.33 8.61 6.82
N ARG A 144 0.62 8.21 5.96
CA ARG A 144 0.79 8.82 4.62
C ARG A 144 -0.42 8.55 3.72
N MET A 145 -0.97 7.33 3.75
CA MET A 145 -2.20 6.98 3.03
C MET A 145 -3.38 7.87 3.44
N GLN A 146 -3.50 8.22 4.72
CA GLN A 146 -4.56 9.10 5.22
C GLN A 146 -4.42 10.56 4.78
N ASN A 147 -3.23 10.96 4.32
CA ASN A 147 -2.93 12.32 3.87
C ASN A 147 -2.76 12.43 2.36
N VAL A 148 -2.92 11.33 1.61
CA VAL A 148 -2.83 11.38 0.15
C VAL A 148 -4.03 12.15 -0.39
N SER A 149 -3.79 12.98 -1.39
CA SER A 149 -4.82 13.73 -2.10
C SER A 149 -4.49 13.79 -3.58
N VAL A 150 -5.53 13.83 -4.40
CA VAL A 150 -5.44 14.02 -5.84
C VAL A 150 -6.08 15.36 -6.16
N SER A 151 -5.48 16.12 -7.08
CA SER A 151 -6.07 17.38 -7.54
C SER A 151 -7.36 17.11 -8.32
N GLU A 152 -8.41 17.89 -8.09
CA GLU A 152 -9.65 17.79 -8.90
C GLU A 152 -9.41 18.13 -10.38
N SER A 153 -8.28 18.77 -10.71
CA SER A 153 -7.89 19.13 -12.07
C SER A 153 -7.19 18.01 -12.85
N GLU A 154 -6.96 16.83 -12.26
CA GLU A 154 -6.29 15.73 -12.95
C GLU A 154 -7.09 15.27 -14.18
N GLU A 155 -6.42 15.18 -15.33
CA GLU A 155 -7.09 14.83 -16.60
C GLU A 155 -7.67 13.40 -16.57
N TRP A 156 -6.99 12.47 -15.89
CA TRP A 156 -7.46 11.10 -15.79
C TRP A 156 -8.78 10.97 -15.01
N LEU A 157 -9.12 11.93 -14.13
CA LEU A 157 -10.43 11.94 -13.43
C LEU A 157 -11.59 12.12 -14.40
N LYS A 158 -11.38 12.80 -15.54
CA LYS A 158 -12.39 12.99 -16.58
C LYS A 158 -12.74 11.69 -17.31
N LEU A 159 -11.93 10.65 -17.16
CA LEU A 159 -12.21 9.31 -17.69
C LEU A 159 -13.24 8.55 -16.84
N ARG A 160 -13.56 9.02 -15.62
CA ARG A 160 -14.61 8.42 -14.79
C ARG A 160 -15.95 8.60 -15.50
N PRO A 161 -16.73 7.52 -15.75
CA PRO A 161 -18.08 7.67 -16.25
C PRO A 161 -18.89 8.59 -15.34
N GLU A 162 -19.49 9.64 -15.91
CA GLU A 162 -20.22 10.66 -15.16
C GLU A 162 -21.43 10.09 -14.42
N LEU A 163 -22.18 9.21 -15.08
CA LEU A 163 -23.37 8.55 -14.53
C LEU A 163 -23.23 7.03 -14.60
N THR A 164 -23.49 6.35 -13.48
CA THR A 164 -23.57 4.90 -13.44
C THR A 164 -24.76 4.41 -14.28
N LEU A 165 -24.69 3.18 -14.81
CA LEU A 165 -25.83 2.58 -15.50
C LEU A 165 -27.05 2.46 -14.59
N GLU A 166 -26.83 2.22 -13.29
CA GLU A 166 -27.89 2.20 -12.27
C GLU A 166 -28.60 3.55 -12.15
N TYR A 167 -27.87 4.68 -12.12
CA TYR A 167 -28.49 6.01 -12.13
C TYR A 167 -29.35 6.20 -13.39
N GLN A 168 -28.83 5.81 -14.55
CA GLN A 168 -29.53 5.98 -15.82
C GLN A 168 -30.81 5.10 -15.91
N GLU A 169 -30.79 3.90 -15.34
CA GLU A 169 -31.98 3.04 -15.20
C GLU A 169 -33.05 3.70 -14.34
N GLN A 170 -32.65 4.17 -13.15
CA GLN A 170 -33.52 4.80 -12.18
C GLN A 170 -34.18 6.04 -12.79
N TRP A 171 -33.39 6.87 -13.48
CA TRP A 171 -33.91 8.03 -14.19
C TRP A 171 -34.93 7.61 -15.27
N ALA A 172 -34.61 6.60 -16.08
CA ALA A 172 -35.49 6.14 -17.15
C ALA A 172 -36.86 5.66 -16.64
N ILE A 173 -36.91 4.87 -15.56
CA ILE A 173 -38.18 4.37 -15.00
C ILE A 173 -39.00 5.48 -14.32
N MET A 174 -38.33 6.48 -13.72
CA MET A 174 -39.01 7.67 -13.18
C MET A 174 -39.66 8.48 -14.30
N THR A 175 -38.93 8.75 -15.39
CA THR A 175 -39.45 9.44 -16.58
C THR A 175 -40.64 8.72 -17.21
N MET A 176 -40.58 7.38 -17.29
CA MET A 176 -41.72 6.57 -17.78
C MET A 176 -42.97 6.68 -16.89
N THR A 177 -42.80 6.85 -15.57
CA THR A 177 -43.92 6.96 -14.62
C THR A 177 -44.64 8.30 -14.76
N GLU A 178 -43.94 9.34 -15.21
CA GLU A 178 -44.49 10.66 -15.55
C GLU A 178 -45.20 10.68 -16.91
N GLY A 179 -45.26 9.54 -17.63
CA GLY A 179 -45.92 9.42 -18.93
C GLY A 179 -45.03 9.79 -20.12
N HIS A 180 -43.74 10.02 -19.90
CA HIS A 180 -42.78 10.35 -20.94
C HIS A 180 -42.08 9.09 -21.48
N THR A 181 -41.77 9.08 -22.77
CA THR A 181 -40.85 8.10 -23.35
C THR A 181 -39.41 8.58 -23.12
N PRO A 182 -38.52 7.83 -22.44
CA PRO A 182 -37.21 8.34 -22.03
C PRO A 182 -36.37 8.97 -23.16
N HIS A 183 -36.26 8.29 -24.30
CA HIS A 183 -35.48 8.76 -25.46
C HIS A 183 -36.11 9.96 -26.20
N GLN A 184 -37.32 10.38 -25.82
CA GLN A 184 -37.98 11.59 -26.32
C GLN A 184 -37.92 12.74 -25.32
N HIS A 185 -37.46 12.49 -24.08
CA HIS A 185 -37.34 13.50 -23.05
C HIS A 185 -36.20 14.48 -23.37
N GLN A 186 -36.41 15.78 -23.11
CA GLN A 186 -35.44 16.83 -23.46
C GLN A 186 -34.05 16.60 -22.82
N ASP A 187 -34.02 16.02 -21.63
CA ASP A 187 -32.79 15.77 -20.85
C ASP A 187 -32.21 14.35 -21.07
N PHE A 188 -32.70 13.59 -22.06
CA PHE A 188 -32.26 12.22 -22.30
C PHE A 188 -30.76 12.08 -22.48
N SER A 189 -30.14 12.92 -23.33
CA SER A 189 -28.70 12.88 -23.57
C SER A 189 -27.88 13.19 -22.31
N ARG A 190 -28.47 13.91 -21.35
CA ARG A 190 -27.82 14.28 -20.09
C ARG A 190 -27.91 13.15 -19.06
N TYR A 191 -29.06 12.49 -18.94
CA TYR A 191 -29.33 11.55 -17.84
C TYR A 191 -29.38 10.08 -18.24
N CYS A 192 -29.40 9.77 -19.53
CA CYS A 192 -29.43 8.39 -20.04
C CYS A 192 -28.64 8.22 -21.37
N PRO A 193 -27.37 8.67 -21.45
CA PRO A 193 -26.58 8.56 -22.68
C PRO A 193 -26.31 7.10 -23.12
N ASP A 194 -26.32 6.13 -22.21
CA ASP A 194 -25.99 4.72 -22.48
C ASP A 194 -27.23 3.83 -22.68
N TRP A 195 -28.24 4.35 -23.36
CA TRP A 195 -29.57 3.74 -23.49
C TRP A 195 -29.57 2.26 -23.88
N LYS A 196 -28.67 1.83 -24.77
CA LYS A 196 -28.56 0.42 -25.17
C LYS A 196 -28.28 -0.49 -23.98
N ASN A 197 -27.35 -0.10 -23.12
CA ASN A 197 -26.97 -0.85 -21.91
C ASN A 197 -28.08 -0.76 -20.87
N VAL A 198 -28.68 0.42 -20.71
CA VAL A 198 -29.81 0.65 -19.80
C VAL A 198 -31.00 -0.25 -20.14
N VAL A 199 -31.43 -0.32 -21.40
CA VAL A 199 -32.55 -1.19 -21.82
C VAL A 199 -32.27 -2.66 -21.52
N SER A 200 -31.05 -3.14 -21.77
CA SER A 200 -30.67 -4.52 -21.47
C SER A 200 -30.85 -4.81 -19.97
N ARG A 201 -30.44 -3.88 -19.12
CA ARG A 201 -30.48 -4.05 -17.67
C ARG A 201 -31.89 -3.85 -17.09
N LEU A 202 -32.67 -2.88 -17.60
CA LEU A 202 -34.10 -2.73 -17.27
C LEU A 202 -34.88 -4.03 -17.51
N LYS A 203 -34.58 -4.74 -18.62
CA LYS A 203 -35.17 -6.04 -18.92
C LYS A 203 -34.70 -7.12 -17.95
N LYS A 204 -33.40 -7.19 -17.63
CA LYS A 204 -32.85 -8.15 -16.64
C LYS A 204 -33.41 -7.94 -15.23
N ARG A 205 -33.71 -6.69 -14.84
CA ARG A 205 -34.38 -6.35 -13.58
C ARG A 205 -35.90 -6.58 -13.60
N GLU A 206 -36.45 -6.94 -14.75
CA GLU A 206 -37.90 -7.05 -14.98
C GLU A 206 -38.66 -5.74 -14.68
N TRP A 207 -37.99 -4.59 -14.78
CA TRP A 207 -38.61 -3.28 -14.60
C TRP A 207 -39.42 -2.84 -15.82
N VAL A 208 -39.12 -3.42 -16.98
CA VAL A 208 -39.87 -3.22 -18.22
C VAL A 208 -40.19 -4.55 -18.90
N ASP A 209 -41.24 -4.55 -19.72
CA ASP A 209 -41.61 -5.68 -20.57
C ASP A 209 -40.80 -5.73 -21.88
N GLY A 210 -41.17 -6.66 -22.78
CA GLY A 210 -40.51 -6.83 -24.08
C GLY A 210 -40.55 -5.59 -24.98
N GLU A 211 -41.60 -4.76 -24.84
CA GLU A 211 -41.84 -3.52 -25.57
C GLU A 211 -41.28 -2.29 -24.84
N ILE A 212 -40.54 -2.48 -23.74
CA ILE A 212 -39.94 -1.41 -22.93
C ILE A 212 -41.02 -0.56 -22.24
N LYS A 213 -42.17 -1.15 -21.91
CA LYS A 213 -43.19 -0.53 -21.04
C LYS A 213 -42.94 -0.91 -19.59
N LEU A 214 -43.19 0.02 -18.67
CA LEU A 214 -43.07 -0.21 -17.22
C LEU A 214 -43.89 -1.43 -16.79
N SER A 215 -43.22 -2.37 -16.12
CA SER A 215 -43.87 -3.47 -15.41
C SER A 215 -44.41 -3.00 -14.06
N ASN A 216 -45.14 -3.88 -13.35
CA ASN A 216 -45.54 -3.62 -11.97
C ASN A 216 -44.32 -3.46 -11.04
N SER A 217 -43.25 -4.24 -11.27
CA SER A 217 -42.01 -4.17 -10.50
C SER A 217 -41.30 -2.83 -10.73
N GLY A 218 -41.16 -2.43 -12.00
CA GLY A 218 -40.55 -1.15 -12.35
C GLY A 218 -41.34 0.06 -11.85
N ARG A 219 -42.68 0.00 -11.89
CA ARG A 219 -43.55 1.06 -11.34
C ARG A 219 -43.36 1.20 -9.84
N LYS A 220 -43.35 0.08 -9.10
CA LYS A 220 -43.13 0.08 -7.65
C LYS A 220 -41.78 0.70 -7.28
N GLU A 221 -40.73 0.37 -8.03
CA GLU A 221 -39.40 0.94 -7.82
C GLU A 221 -39.39 2.45 -8.13
N ALA A 222 -39.94 2.86 -9.27
CA ALA A 222 -40.00 4.28 -9.64
C ALA A 222 -40.78 5.12 -8.62
N GLU A 223 -41.88 4.59 -8.08
CA GLU A 223 -42.66 5.23 -7.01
C GLU A 223 -41.89 5.29 -5.68
N ALA A 224 -41.05 4.30 -5.37
CA ALA A 224 -40.16 4.35 -4.22
C ALA A 224 -39.10 5.45 -4.39
N LEU A 225 -38.43 5.49 -5.54
CA LEU A 225 -37.43 6.50 -5.87
C LEU A 225 -38.03 7.92 -5.86
N ALA A 226 -39.22 8.13 -6.41
CA ALA A 226 -39.88 9.43 -6.40
C ALA A 226 -40.26 9.90 -4.98
N ARG A 227 -40.57 8.95 -4.07
CA ARG A 227 -40.85 9.24 -2.66
C ARG A 227 -39.58 9.63 -1.91
N ASP A 228 -38.48 8.92 -2.18
CA ASP A 228 -37.20 9.13 -1.50
C ASP A 228 -36.45 10.36 -2.05
N TYR A 229 -36.64 10.66 -3.34
CA TYR A 229 -35.97 11.72 -4.09
C TYR A 229 -36.97 12.62 -4.85
N PRO A 230 -37.82 13.39 -4.14
CA PRO A 230 -38.90 14.19 -4.76
C PRO A 230 -38.41 15.32 -5.68
N THR A 231 -37.13 15.68 -5.62
CA THR A 231 -36.49 16.70 -6.48
C THR A 231 -35.61 16.10 -7.57
N GLY A 232 -35.68 14.79 -7.80
CA GLY A 232 -34.81 14.05 -8.70
C GLY A 232 -33.67 13.32 -7.98
N LEU A 233 -33.06 12.36 -8.68
CA LEU A 233 -32.02 11.49 -8.15
C LEU A 233 -30.80 12.29 -7.64
N PRO A 234 -30.12 11.80 -6.59
CA PRO A 234 -28.95 12.46 -6.04
C PRO A 234 -27.82 12.48 -7.07
N THR A 235 -27.06 13.57 -7.13
CA THR A 235 -25.88 13.64 -7.99
C THR A 235 -24.86 12.57 -7.57
N PRO A 236 -24.18 11.91 -8.52
CA PRO A 236 -23.13 10.95 -8.20
C PRO A 236 -22.08 11.54 -7.28
N ALA A 237 -21.58 10.71 -6.35
CA ALA A 237 -20.56 11.13 -5.40
C ALA A 237 -19.25 11.51 -6.12
N PRO A 238 -18.54 12.56 -5.64
CA PRO A 238 -17.22 12.90 -6.16
C PRO A 238 -16.23 11.74 -5.94
N PHE A 239 -15.10 11.77 -6.64
CA PHE A 239 -14.06 10.77 -6.48
C PHE A 239 -13.49 10.83 -5.05
N ALA A 240 -13.31 9.67 -4.43
CA ALA A 240 -12.76 9.58 -3.09
C ALA A 240 -11.66 8.52 -2.97
N ILE A 241 -10.73 8.78 -2.06
CA ILE A 241 -9.71 7.84 -1.62
C ILE A 241 -10.06 7.40 -0.20
N HIS A 242 -10.09 6.10 0.02
CA HIS A 242 -10.42 5.48 1.29
C HIS A 242 -9.19 4.77 1.85
N VAL A 243 -9.05 4.75 3.17
CA VAL A 243 -8.04 3.95 3.87
C VAL A 243 -8.77 2.92 4.73
N ALA A 244 -8.74 1.66 4.30
CA ALA A 244 -9.56 0.61 4.90
C ALA A 244 -9.01 -0.80 4.65
N PRO A 245 -9.49 -1.82 5.38
CA PRO A 245 -9.17 -3.21 5.10
C PRO A 245 -9.67 -3.65 3.71
N ILE A 246 -8.83 -4.42 3.02
CA ILE A 246 -9.17 -5.14 1.79
C ILE A 246 -9.10 -6.65 2.05
N ALA A 247 -10.15 -7.37 1.70
CA ALA A 247 -10.25 -8.81 1.86
C ALA A 247 -9.85 -9.53 0.57
N THR A 248 -9.19 -10.67 0.69
CA THR A 248 -8.79 -11.53 -0.43
C THR A 248 -9.46 -12.89 -0.33
N GLY A 249 -9.88 -13.44 -1.46
CA GLY A 249 -10.32 -14.85 -1.54
C GLY A 249 -10.14 -15.46 -2.93
N ALA A 250 -10.41 -16.77 -3.04
CA ALA A 250 -10.15 -17.53 -4.27
C ALA A 250 -11.26 -17.42 -5.33
N ALA A 251 -12.42 -16.86 -5.00
CA ALA A 251 -13.58 -16.81 -5.88
C ALA A 251 -14.05 -15.38 -6.10
N VAL A 252 -14.42 -15.07 -7.34
CA VAL A 252 -15.21 -13.87 -7.65
C VAL A 252 -16.55 -14.00 -6.95
N ILE A 253 -16.94 -12.96 -6.21
CA ILE A 253 -18.19 -12.97 -5.45
C ILE A 253 -19.23 -12.11 -6.14
N GLU A 254 -20.41 -12.70 -6.36
CA GLU A 254 -21.62 -12.03 -6.82
C GLU A 254 -22.74 -12.30 -5.81
N ASP A 255 -22.74 -11.54 -4.71
CA ASP A 255 -23.68 -11.67 -3.60
C ASP A 255 -23.77 -10.32 -2.86
N ASP A 256 -24.95 -9.70 -2.90
CA ASP A 256 -25.22 -8.40 -2.26
C ASP A 256 -25.11 -8.45 -0.73
N HIS A 257 -25.16 -9.65 -0.12
CA HIS A 257 -24.97 -9.84 1.32
C HIS A 257 -23.53 -10.18 1.72
N PHE A 258 -22.63 -10.33 0.75
CA PHE A 258 -21.27 -10.78 1.01
C PHE A 258 -20.52 -9.86 2.00
N PHE A 259 -20.55 -8.54 1.77
CA PHE A 259 -19.90 -7.59 2.68
C PHE A 259 -20.53 -7.58 4.07
N GLU A 260 -21.83 -7.85 4.21
CA GLU A 260 -22.48 -7.99 5.53
C GLU A 260 -21.95 -9.22 6.27
N ASN A 261 -21.77 -10.33 5.55
CA ASN A 261 -21.19 -11.55 6.11
C ASN A 261 -19.74 -11.33 6.59
N LEU A 262 -18.95 -10.55 5.84
CA LEU A 262 -17.58 -10.19 6.24
C LEU A 262 -17.53 -9.36 7.53
N LYS A 263 -18.59 -8.63 7.90
CA LYS A 263 -18.58 -7.80 9.12
C LYS A 263 -18.40 -8.60 10.40
N GLY A 264 -18.81 -9.87 10.41
CA GLY A 264 -18.58 -10.78 11.53
C GLY A 264 -17.09 -11.03 11.80
N SER A 265 -16.26 -10.91 10.76
CA SER A 265 -14.81 -11.12 10.80
C SER A 265 -14.04 -9.81 10.86
N MET A 266 -14.32 -8.89 9.94
CA MET A 266 -13.63 -7.60 9.80
C MET A 266 -14.62 -6.51 9.39
N ARG A 267 -15.27 -5.90 10.41
CA ARG A 267 -16.36 -4.90 10.27
C ARG A 267 -16.08 -3.74 9.30
N LYS A 268 -14.82 -3.34 9.14
CA LYS A 268 -14.41 -2.17 8.36
C LYS A 268 -14.01 -2.47 6.92
N THR A 269 -14.12 -3.71 6.46
CA THR A 269 -13.73 -4.10 5.10
C THR A 269 -14.51 -3.31 4.06
N LEU A 270 -13.81 -2.62 3.16
CA LEU A 270 -14.43 -1.84 2.08
C LEU A 270 -14.18 -2.44 0.69
N GLY A 271 -13.15 -3.27 0.54
CA GLY A 271 -12.78 -3.88 -0.74
C GLY A 271 -12.66 -5.40 -0.65
N VAL A 272 -13.00 -6.09 -1.73
CA VAL A 272 -12.73 -7.53 -1.93
C VAL A 272 -12.06 -7.78 -3.29
N GLU A 273 -11.01 -8.59 -3.29
CA GLU A 273 -10.24 -8.97 -4.47
C GLU A 273 -9.63 -10.38 -4.30
N MET A 274 -8.70 -10.79 -5.17
CA MET A 274 -8.25 -12.18 -5.26
C MET A 274 -6.76 -12.44 -5.02
N GLU A 275 -5.93 -11.42 -4.75
CA GLU A 275 -4.46 -11.56 -4.75
C GLU A 275 -3.73 -10.90 -3.56
N ALA A 276 -4.17 -9.73 -3.10
CA ALA A 276 -3.36 -8.79 -2.34
C ALA A 276 -2.85 -9.34 -0.99
N SER A 277 -3.63 -10.12 -0.25
CA SER A 277 -3.16 -10.71 1.02
C SER A 277 -1.94 -11.65 0.84
N ALA A 278 -1.81 -12.33 -0.30
CA ALA A 278 -0.63 -13.14 -0.60
C ALA A 278 0.60 -12.26 -0.88
N ILE A 279 0.42 -11.14 -1.60
CA ILE A 279 1.48 -10.14 -1.81
C ILE A 279 1.93 -9.52 -0.48
N GLY A 280 0.97 -9.18 0.39
CA GLY A 280 1.27 -8.71 1.74
C GLY A 280 2.10 -9.73 2.52
N THR A 281 1.64 -10.98 2.55
CA THR A 281 2.33 -12.07 3.26
C THR A 281 3.75 -12.28 2.72
N PHE A 282 3.91 -12.29 1.40
CA PHE A 282 5.18 -12.39 0.70
C PHE A 282 6.16 -11.29 1.10
N ALA A 283 5.71 -10.03 1.07
CA ALA A 283 6.54 -8.89 1.45
C ALA A 283 6.98 -9.00 2.92
N GLY A 284 6.09 -9.45 3.80
CA GLY A 284 6.38 -9.73 5.21
C GLY A 284 7.50 -10.76 5.40
N PHE A 285 7.47 -11.88 4.67
CA PHE A 285 8.55 -12.88 4.69
C PHE A 285 9.89 -12.34 4.15
N ASN A 286 9.84 -11.36 3.25
CA ASN A 286 11.03 -10.70 2.71
C ASN A 286 11.44 -9.43 3.49
N THR A 287 10.78 -9.14 4.62
CA THR A 287 11.06 -7.97 5.48
C THR A 287 11.00 -6.62 4.77
N ILE A 288 10.15 -6.50 3.75
CA ILE A 288 9.89 -5.27 2.99
C ILE A 288 8.41 -4.88 3.10
N PRO A 289 8.05 -3.58 3.05
CA PRO A 289 6.65 -3.16 3.07
C PRO A 289 5.89 -3.65 1.83
N ALA A 290 4.60 -3.96 2.03
CA ALA A 290 3.61 -4.12 0.98
C ALA A 290 2.64 -2.94 0.98
N ILE A 291 2.51 -2.25 -0.17
CA ILE A 291 1.59 -1.11 -0.33
C ILE A 291 0.58 -1.44 -1.43
N VAL A 292 -0.71 -1.45 -1.08
CA VAL A 292 -1.77 -1.89 -1.99
C VAL A 292 -2.80 -0.77 -2.15
N ALA A 293 -3.10 -0.46 -3.41
CA ALA A 293 -4.24 0.34 -3.82
C ALA A 293 -5.14 -0.52 -4.72
N LYS A 294 -6.46 -0.38 -4.57
CA LYS A 294 -7.43 -1.00 -5.47
C LYS A 294 -8.52 0.00 -5.83
N GLY A 295 -8.83 0.11 -7.12
CA GLY A 295 -9.96 0.87 -7.62
C GLY A 295 -11.24 0.06 -7.55
N VAL A 296 -12.36 0.68 -7.21
CA VAL A 296 -13.67 0.02 -7.12
C VAL A 296 -14.26 -0.14 -8.52
N SER A 297 -14.25 -1.35 -9.10
CA SER A 297 -14.82 -1.62 -10.43
C SER A 297 -16.30 -1.97 -10.39
N ASP A 298 -16.74 -2.57 -9.29
CA ASP A 298 -18.09 -3.08 -9.08
C ASP A 298 -18.40 -3.14 -7.58
N CYS A 299 -19.62 -3.54 -7.21
CA CYS A 299 -20.04 -3.72 -5.82
C CYS A 299 -20.45 -5.17 -5.50
N GLY A 300 -19.98 -6.15 -6.28
CA GLY A 300 -20.38 -7.56 -6.15
C GLY A 300 -21.82 -7.84 -6.59
N ASP A 301 -22.43 -6.94 -7.37
CA ASP A 301 -23.79 -7.10 -7.88
C ASP A 301 -23.82 -7.88 -9.22
N PRO A 302 -24.95 -8.55 -9.55
CA PRO A 302 -25.08 -9.30 -10.80
C PRO A 302 -25.11 -8.42 -12.07
N LEU A 303 -25.32 -7.11 -11.90
CA LEU A 303 -25.48 -6.15 -12.99
C LEU A 303 -24.34 -5.14 -12.92
N LYS A 304 -23.14 -5.62 -13.24
CA LYS A 304 -21.90 -4.83 -13.24
C LYS A 304 -21.92 -3.72 -14.30
N ASP A 305 -21.25 -2.62 -13.99
CA ASP A 305 -21.02 -1.51 -14.91
C ASP A 305 -19.56 -1.53 -15.36
N ASP A 306 -19.26 -2.38 -16.35
CA ASP A 306 -17.89 -2.64 -16.82
C ASP A 306 -17.18 -1.38 -17.37
N ARG A 307 -17.90 -0.28 -17.61
CA ARG A 307 -17.33 1.01 -18.02
C ARG A 307 -16.39 1.59 -16.96
N TYR A 308 -16.56 1.22 -15.69
CA TYR A 308 -15.68 1.66 -14.61
C TYR A 308 -14.39 0.85 -14.50
N ARG A 309 -14.26 -0.30 -15.16
CA ARG A 309 -13.12 -1.21 -14.98
C ARG A 309 -11.79 -0.55 -15.32
N GLU A 310 -11.68 0.04 -16.52
CA GLU A 310 -10.46 0.71 -16.97
C GLU A 310 -10.14 1.92 -16.09
N PHE A 311 -11.16 2.75 -15.78
CA PHE A 311 -10.99 3.90 -14.90
C PHE A 311 -10.54 3.50 -13.49
N ALA A 312 -11.12 2.45 -12.91
CA ALA A 312 -10.77 1.97 -11.57
C ALA A 312 -9.32 1.48 -11.52
N ALA A 313 -8.88 0.72 -12.52
CA ALA A 313 -7.48 0.30 -12.66
C ALA A 313 -6.54 1.50 -12.81
N ARG A 314 -6.93 2.48 -13.64
CA ARG A 314 -6.21 3.75 -13.84
C ARG A 314 -6.07 4.54 -12.53
N ALA A 315 -7.19 4.80 -11.85
CA ALA A 315 -7.24 5.55 -10.60
C ALA A 315 -6.39 4.89 -9.51
N SER A 316 -6.45 3.56 -9.41
CA SER A 316 -5.60 2.79 -8.49
C SER A 316 -4.11 3.03 -8.76
N ALA A 317 -3.69 3.00 -10.03
CA ALA A 317 -2.30 3.23 -10.42
C ALA A 317 -1.85 4.66 -10.11
N GLU A 318 -2.65 5.65 -10.46
CA GLU A 318 -2.38 7.09 -10.23
C GLU A 318 -2.21 7.38 -8.73
N VAL A 319 -3.15 6.93 -7.90
CA VAL A 319 -3.10 7.12 -6.44
C VAL A 319 -1.91 6.39 -5.82
N LEU A 320 -1.66 5.15 -6.23
CA LEU A 320 -0.56 4.36 -5.68
C LEU A 320 0.81 4.97 -6.02
N ILE A 321 1.03 5.33 -7.28
CA ILE A 321 2.30 5.92 -7.73
C ILE A 321 2.51 7.28 -7.07
N SER A 322 1.46 8.12 -6.97
CA SER A 322 1.52 9.39 -6.24
C SER A 322 1.90 9.18 -4.76
N LEU A 323 1.27 8.24 -4.06
CA LEU A 323 1.60 7.90 -2.68
C LEU A 323 3.07 7.45 -2.53
N LEU A 324 3.54 6.58 -3.43
CA LEU A 324 4.92 6.08 -3.41
C LEU A 324 5.93 7.21 -3.68
N ARG A 325 5.65 8.11 -4.62
CA ARG A 325 6.49 9.29 -4.91
C ARG A 325 6.59 10.21 -3.69
N GLN A 326 5.47 10.43 -3.00
CA GLN A 326 5.39 11.25 -1.80
C GLN A 326 5.99 10.59 -0.54
N SER A 327 6.25 9.29 -0.61
CA SER A 327 6.73 8.48 0.51
C SER A 327 8.07 7.81 0.24
N LYS A 328 8.83 8.29 -0.77
CA LYS A 328 10.12 7.70 -1.14
C LYS A 328 11.13 7.72 0.02
N ASP A 329 11.04 8.70 0.92
CA ASP A 329 11.83 8.77 2.15
C ASP A 329 11.71 7.51 3.02
N LEU A 330 10.58 6.81 2.97
CA LEU A 330 10.33 5.57 3.72
C LEU A 330 10.95 4.32 3.08
N LEU A 331 11.39 4.41 1.82
CA LEU A 331 12.01 3.30 1.09
C LEU A 331 13.53 3.30 1.23
N GLN A 332 14.10 4.38 1.74
CA GLN A 332 15.51 4.37 2.11
C GLN A 332 15.67 3.46 3.34
N PRO A 333 16.74 2.65 3.42
CA PRO A 333 17.09 2.04 4.70
C PRO A 333 17.09 3.18 5.72
N PRO A 334 16.48 2.99 6.91
CA PRO A 334 16.40 4.05 7.90
C PRO A 334 17.80 4.59 7.98
N ALA A 335 17.97 5.87 7.56
CA ALA A 335 19.27 6.52 7.52
C ALA A 335 19.91 6.07 8.80
N SER A 336 21.02 5.33 8.69
CA SER A 336 21.64 4.75 9.86
C SER A 336 21.59 5.87 10.86
N ARG A 337 20.90 5.66 11.98
CA ARG A 337 21.00 6.62 13.08
C ARG A 337 22.42 6.47 13.61
N THR A 338 23.44 6.62 12.76
CA THR A 338 24.53 7.51 13.05
C THR A 338 23.84 8.75 13.62
N PRO A 339 24.01 9.01 14.93
CA PRO A 339 23.72 10.34 15.45
C PRO A 339 24.34 11.35 14.48
N PRO A 340 23.82 12.59 14.38
CA PRO A 340 24.50 13.61 13.58
C PRO A 340 25.98 13.50 13.94
N VAL A 341 26.79 13.16 12.94
CA VAL A 341 28.24 13.25 13.07
C VAL A 341 28.43 14.74 13.24
N ALA A 342 28.45 15.17 14.49
CA ALA A 342 29.07 16.41 14.86
C ALA A 342 30.42 16.35 14.17
N SER A 343 30.63 17.29 13.25
CA SER A 343 31.92 17.55 12.66
C SER A 343 32.96 17.63 13.79
N GLY A 344 33.73 16.56 13.98
CA GLY A 344 34.76 16.49 15.03
C GLY A 344 35.15 15.07 15.46
N SER A 345 36.31 14.62 14.98
CA SER A 345 37.12 13.45 15.39
C SER A 345 36.65 12.05 14.99
N GLU A 346 37.35 11.45 14.02
CA GLU A 346 37.39 10.00 13.82
C GLU A 346 37.78 9.31 15.14
N VAL A 347 37.11 8.21 15.48
CA VAL A 347 37.48 7.37 16.62
C VAL A 347 38.88 6.77 16.35
N PRO A 348 39.89 6.99 17.20
CA PRO A 348 41.23 6.49 16.93
C PRO A 348 41.28 4.97 17.09
N VAL A 349 41.39 4.25 15.97
CA VAL A 349 41.35 2.78 15.94
C VAL A 349 42.47 2.17 16.78
N ASP A 350 43.68 2.73 16.73
CA ASP A 350 44.85 2.29 17.50
C ASP A 350 44.63 2.38 19.02
N LEU A 351 43.90 3.41 19.47
CA LEU A 351 43.54 3.59 20.88
C LEU A 351 42.51 2.56 21.35
N ILE A 352 41.46 2.33 20.54
CA ILE A 352 40.41 1.37 20.88
C ILE A 352 40.98 -0.05 20.97
N GLU A 353 41.92 -0.40 20.09
CA GLU A 353 42.57 -1.72 20.12
C GLU A 353 43.34 -1.95 21.41
N ILE A 354 44.14 -0.98 21.86
CA ILE A 354 44.89 -1.09 23.12
C ILE A 354 43.97 -1.15 24.33
N LEU A 355 42.94 -0.32 24.39
CA LEU A 355 41.99 -0.37 25.50
C LEU A 355 41.22 -1.70 25.54
N ALA A 356 40.86 -2.24 24.38
CA ALA A 356 40.18 -3.52 24.26
C ALA A 356 41.08 -4.73 24.58
N GLU A 357 42.39 -4.63 24.31
CA GLU A 357 43.37 -5.66 24.64
C GLU A 357 43.68 -5.69 26.14
N GLU A 358 43.88 -4.52 26.74
CA GLU A 358 44.28 -4.37 28.14
C GLU A 358 43.11 -4.51 29.11
N TYR A 359 41.89 -4.19 28.66
CA TYR A 359 40.67 -4.26 29.46
C TYR A 359 39.57 -5.00 28.68
N PRO A 360 39.71 -6.32 28.48
CA PRO A 360 38.81 -7.09 27.61
C PRO A 360 37.41 -7.23 28.22
N ASP A 361 37.30 -7.28 29.55
CA ASP A 361 36.04 -7.54 30.22
C ASP A 361 35.35 -6.27 30.70
N THR A 362 34.01 -6.32 30.73
CA THR A 362 33.18 -5.19 31.21
C THR A 362 33.54 -4.77 32.65
N ARG A 363 34.03 -5.71 33.47
CA ARG A 363 34.46 -5.41 34.84
C ARG A 363 35.65 -4.46 34.87
N ASP A 364 36.62 -4.67 34.00
CA ASP A 364 37.85 -3.88 33.96
C ASP A 364 37.60 -2.53 33.33
N ALA A 365 36.80 -2.49 32.26
CA ALA A 365 36.30 -1.24 31.68
C ALA A 365 35.54 -0.37 32.71
N ARG A 366 34.73 -0.99 33.58
CA ARG A 366 34.07 -0.28 34.70
C ARG A 366 35.06 0.29 35.70
N SER A 367 36.14 -0.43 35.99
CA SER A 367 37.19 0.03 36.91
C SER A 367 37.89 1.27 36.37
N VAL A 368 38.33 1.23 35.10
CA VAL A 368 38.99 2.36 34.45
C VAL A 368 38.05 3.56 34.31
N TRP A 369 36.79 3.32 33.91
CA TRP A 369 35.77 4.37 33.79
C TRP A 369 35.45 5.05 35.12
N GLU A 370 35.39 4.29 36.21
CA GLU A 370 35.15 4.83 37.55
C GLU A 370 36.34 5.67 38.05
N ARG A 371 37.59 5.21 37.84
CA ARG A 371 38.80 6.00 38.15
C ARG A 371 38.86 7.30 37.35
N ALA A 372 38.34 7.30 36.12
CA ALA A 372 38.23 8.50 35.29
C ALA A 372 37.10 9.47 35.73
N GLY A 373 36.34 9.12 36.78
CA GLY A 373 35.29 9.95 37.37
C GLY A 373 33.86 9.58 36.99
N GLY A 374 33.66 8.46 36.29
CA GLY A 374 32.35 7.96 35.89
C GLY A 374 31.69 7.03 36.92
N ARG A 375 30.45 6.60 36.66
CA ARG A 375 29.74 5.60 37.50
C ARG A 375 29.76 4.23 36.82
N LYS A 376 29.90 3.13 37.57
CA LYS A 376 29.88 1.76 37.00
C LYS A 376 28.65 1.45 36.14
N GLY A 377 27.48 2.00 36.52
CA GLY A 377 26.23 1.83 35.77
C GLY A 377 26.22 2.50 34.40
N GLU A 378 27.20 3.36 34.10
CA GLU A 378 27.37 3.99 32.79
C GLU A 378 28.06 3.08 31.77
N VAL A 379 28.61 1.96 32.22
CA VAL A 379 29.27 0.96 31.36
C VAL A 379 28.35 -0.24 31.18
N GLU A 380 27.81 -0.36 29.97
CA GLU A 380 26.94 -1.46 29.55
C GLU A 380 27.68 -2.80 29.56
N ASN A 381 26.94 -3.89 29.77
CA ASN A 381 27.51 -5.22 29.63
C ASN A 381 27.61 -5.55 28.14
N ASN A 382 28.83 -5.66 27.61
CA ASN A 382 29.07 -5.97 26.21
C ASN A 382 30.17 -7.04 26.09
N PRO A 383 29.88 -8.21 25.49
CA PRO A 383 30.86 -9.29 25.32
C PRO A 383 31.90 -9.02 24.23
N ARG A 384 31.80 -7.89 23.50
CA ARG A 384 32.74 -7.48 22.45
C ARG A 384 33.59 -6.30 22.94
N PRO A 385 34.88 -6.51 23.27
CA PRO A 385 35.73 -5.49 23.89
C PRO A 385 35.94 -4.23 23.02
N LYS A 386 36.16 -4.40 21.71
CA LYS A 386 36.33 -3.26 20.77
C LYS A 386 35.06 -2.41 20.70
N ASP A 387 33.90 -3.04 20.61
CA ASP A 387 32.60 -2.35 20.57
C ASP A 387 32.31 -1.63 21.91
N LEU A 388 32.68 -2.26 23.04
CA LEU A 388 32.57 -1.66 24.37
C LEU A 388 33.41 -0.38 24.48
N TRP A 389 34.68 -0.45 24.11
CA TRP A 389 35.61 0.67 24.22
C TRP A 389 35.33 1.79 23.21
N GLN A 390 34.85 1.46 22.00
CA GLN A 390 34.38 2.45 21.04
C GLN A 390 33.19 3.25 21.60
N ARG A 391 32.24 2.58 22.27
CA ARG A 391 31.11 3.26 22.92
C ARG A 391 31.56 4.14 24.09
N LEU A 392 32.46 3.67 24.93
CA LEU A 392 33.00 4.43 26.06
C LEU A 392 33.80 5.66 25.59
N TRP A 393 34.61 5.52 24.55
CA TRP A 393 35.34 6.63 23.95
C TRP A 393 34.40 7.70 23.41
N ASN A 394 33.40 7.32 22.61
CA ASN A 394 32.37 8.24 22.11
C ASN A 394 31.62 8.93 23.25
N LYS A 395 31.28 8.17 24.30
CA LYS A 395 30.64 8.70 25.50
C LYS A 395 31.52 9.74 26.20
N SER A 396 32.85 9.55 26.20
CA SER A 396 33.78 10.52 26.78
C SER A 396 33.88 11.82 25.97
N ILE A 397 33.74 11.76 24.63
CA ILE A 397 33.75 12.93 23.75
C ILE A 397 32.43 13.73 23.85
N GLN A 398 31.30 13.06 24.07
CA GLN A 398 29.96 13.66 24.10
C GLN A 398 29.59 14.35 25.44
N GLY A 399 30.58 14.73 26.25
CA GLY A 399 30.35 15.53 27.47
C GLY A 399 29.86 14.73 28.69
N ALA A 400 30.20 13.45 28.79
CA ALA A 400 29.94 12.65 29.99
C ALA A 400 30.78 13.12 31.20
N SER A 401 30.53 12.53 32.36
CA SER A 401 31.31 12.66 33.60
C SER A 401 32.82 12.38 33.41
N VAL A 402 33.14 11.51 32.45
CA VAL A 402 34.49 11.15 32.02
C VAL A 402 34.84 11.87 30.72
N THR A 403 35.98 12.57 30.68
CA THR A 403 36.52 13.19 29.45
C THR A 403 37.63 12.32 28.86
N PRO A 404 37.99 12.46 27.56
CA PRO A 404 39.05 11.66 26.93
C PRO A 404 40.37 11.74 27.71
N LYS A 405 40.75 12.95 28.15
CA LYS A 405 41.95 13.19 28.96
C LYS A 405 41.94 12.40 30.28
N LYS A 406 40.81 12.41 31.00
CA LYS A 406 40.68 11.69 32.27
C LYS A 406 40.70 10.17 32.06
N LEU A 407 40.09 9.70 30.98
CA LEU A 407 40.08 8.29 30.61
C LEU A 407 41.49 7.80 30.28
N LEU A 408 42.23 8.55 29.48
CA LEU A 408 43.61 8.23 29.13
C LEU A 408 44.54 8.29 30.34
N GLN A 409 44.38 9.27 31.24
CA GLN A 409 45.13 9.30 32.50
C GLN A 409 44.85 8.08 33.38
N ALA A 410 43.58 7.70 33.54
CA ALA A 410 43.21 6.51 34.30
C ALA A 410 43.73 5.19 33.69
N ALA A 411 43.95 5.15 32.37
CA ALA A 411 44.56 4.01 31.70
C ALA A 411 46.10 4.03 31.80
N LEU A 412 46.72 5.22 31.76
CA LEU A 412 48.17 5.41 31.95
C LEU A 412 48.62 5.12 33.39
N ASP A 413 47.75 5.20 34.38
CA ASP A 413 48.05 4.75 35.74
C ASP A 413 48.44 3.25 35.77
N ASP A 414 47.82 2.44 34.92
CA ASP A 414 48.15 1.01 34.76
C ASP A 414 49.25 0.79 33.72
N LEU A 415 49.32 1.66 32.69
CA LEU A 415 50.18 1.53 31.51
C LEU A 415 51.07 2.78 31.27
N PRO A 416 51.97 3.15 32.20
CA PRO A 416 52.60 4.47 32.23
C PRO A 416 53.47 4.83 31.02
N ASN A 417 53.96 3.83 30.29
CA ASN A 417 54.84 4.01 29.13
C ASN A 417 54.17 3.62 27.79
N ASN A 418 52.85 3.45 27.74
CA ASN A 418 52.18 3.05 26.50
C ASN A 418 52.24 4.20 25.46
N PRO A 419 52.92 3.99 24.31
CA PRO A 419 53.18 5.06 23.35
C PRO A 419 51.91 5.60 22.69
N THR A 420 50.88 4.76 22.52
CA THR A 420 49.62 5.15 21.90
C THR A 420 48.75 5.95 22.85
N LEU A 421 48.67 5.54 24.13
CA LEU A 421 47.96 6.32 25.16
C LEU A 421 48.61 7.71 25.35
N LEU A 422 49.95 7.78 25.38
CA LEU A 422 50.68 9.05 25.47
C LEU A 422 50.52 9.93 24.23
N LYS A 423 50.51 9.34 23.03
CA LYS A 423 50.24 10.04 21.76
C LYS A 423 48.87 10.71 21.78
N HIS A 424 47.83 10.00 22.24
CA HIS A 424 46.45 10.52 22.29
C HIS A 424 46.17 11.43 23.48
N LEU A 425 47.00 11.42 24.52
CA LEU A 425 46.88 12.37 25.65
C LEU A 425 47.44 13.75 25.28
N ASN A 426 48.43 13.79 24.39
CA ASN A 426 49.16 15.00 24.00
C ASN A 426 48.62 15.69 22.74
N ASN A 427 47.71 15.03 22.01
CA ASN A 427 46.91 15.58 20.92
C ASN A 427 45.56 16.05 21.45
#